data_AF-A0A920ARN7-F1
#
_entry.id   AF-A0A920ARN7-F1
#
_cell.length_a   1.000
_cell.length_b   1.000
_cell.length_c   1.000
_cell.angle_alpha   90.00
_cell.angle_beta   90.00
_cell.angle_gamma   90.00
#
_symmetry.space_group_name_H-M   'P 1'
#
loop_
_entity.id
_entity.type
_entity.pdbx_description
1 polymer ?
#
loop_
_entity_poly.entity_id
_entity_poly.type
_entity_poly.pdbx_seq_one_letter_code
_entity_poly.pdbx_strand_id
1 'polypeptide(L)'
;MKNNNKLADQSIKQLFVLMKELNLPTTIGQLGINVFENNNLEKIADFTCRDKSEIHFLPFEINKRDIIEVISNFEQQKIKT
;
A
#
# COMPACT_ATOMS: atom_id res chain seq x y z
N MET A 1 -9.32 -7.39 0.03
CA MET A 1 -8.89 -7.64 1.43
C MET A 1 -9.55 -8.91 1.94
N LYS A 2 -8.74 -9.91 2.32
CA LYS A 2 -9.16 -11.28 2.69
C LYS A 2 -9.78 -11.41 4.10
N ASN A 3 -10.04 -10.31 4.80
CA ASN A 3 -10.54 -10.34 6.18
C ASN A 3 -11.59 -9.24 6.38
N ASN A 4 -12.82 -9.60 6.76
CA ASN A 4 -13.91 -8.65 7.09
C ASN A 4 -13.72 -8.07 8.51
N ASN A 5 -12.49 -7.67 8.83
CA ASN A 5 -12.17 -7.11 10.12
C ASN A 5 -12.55 -5.63 10.15
N LYS A 6 -13.77 -5.35 10.62
CA LYS A 6 -14.32 -3.99 10.71
C LYS A 6 -13.44 -3.01 11.51
N LEU A 7 -12.68 -3.50 12.50
CA LEU A 7 -11.77 -2.64 13.27
C LEU A 7 -10.57 -2.22 12.42
N ALA A 8 -9.98 -3.15 11.67
CA ALA A 8 -8.88 -2.83 10.77
C ALA A 8 -9.30 -1.82 9.69
N ASP A 9 -10.47 -2.02 9.09
CA ASP A 9 -11.03 -1.08 8.11
C ASP A 9 -11.22 0.32 8.71
N GLN A 10 -11.77 0.40 9.92
CA GLN A 10 -11.98 1.67 10.62
C GLN A 10 -10.64 2.36 10.95
N SER A 11 -9.63 1.60 11.41
CA SER A 11 -8.30 2.16 11.69
C SER A 11 -7.64 2.73 10.43
N ILE A 12 -7.75 2.03 9.29
CA ILE A 12 -7.24 2.54 8.00
C ILE A 12 -7.95 3.84 7.63
N LYS A 13 -9.28 3.92 7.76
CA LYS A 13 -10.05 5.13 7.46
C LYS A 13 -9.64 6.31 8.33
N GLN A 14 -9.52 6.11 9.64
CA GLN A 14 -9.12 7.14 10.58
C GLN A 14 -7.72 7.68 10.27
N LEU A 15 -6.76 6.77 9.99
CA LEU A 15 -5.41 7.15 9.59
C LEU A 15 -5.40 7.94 8.28
N PHE A 16 -6.19 7.50 7.30
CA PHE A 16 -6.26 8.14 5.99
C PHE A 16 -6.85 9.56 6.05
N VAL A 17 -7.90 9.77 6.87
CA VAL A 17 -8.45 11.12 7.13
C VAL A 17 -7.38 12.01 7.76
N LEU A 18 -6.70 11.53 8.80
CA LEU A 18 -5.63 12.28 9.46
C LEU A 18 -4.50 12.66 8.51
N MET A 19 -4.03 11.74 7.66
CA MET A 19 -2.98 12.03 6.68
C MET A 19 -3.40 13.15 5.72
N LYS A 20 -4.66 13.16 5.26
CA LYS A 20 -5.19 14.23 4.41
C LYS A 20 -5.26 15.58 5.15
N GLU A 21 -5.73 15.59 6.40
CA GLU A 21 -5.78 16.81 7.22
C GLU A 21 -4.38 17.42 7.44
N LEU A 22 -3.34 16.58 7.49
CA LEU A 22 -1.94 16.99 7.58
C LEU A 22 -1.30 17.34 6.22
N ASN A 23 -2.06 17.32 5.12
CA ASN A 23 -1.56 17.49 3.75
C ASN A 23 -0.42 16.50 3.38
N LEU A 24 -0.47 15.28 3.92
CA LEU A 24 0.46 14.22 3.55
C LEU A 24 -0.03 13.46 2.31
N PRO A 25 0.90 12.99 1.45
CA PRO A 25 0.56 12.15 0.33
C PRO A 25 0.04 10.79 0.83
N THR A 26 -1.14 10.45 0.35
CA THR A 26 -1.83 9.17 0.58
C THR A 26 -1.75 8.23 -0.62
N THR A 27 -1.19 8.70 -1.74
CA THR A 27 -0.82 7.90 -2.90
C THR A 27 0.58 8.29 -3.39
N ILE A 28 1.28 7.36 -4.02
CA ILE A 28 2.55 7.54 -4.72
C ILE A 28 2.37 8.51 -5.90
N GLY A 29 1.21 8.53 -6.54
CA GLY A 29 0.88 9.55 -7.54
C GLY A 29 1.00 10.99 -7.02
N GLN A 30 0.68 11.24 -5.74
CA GLN A 30 0.86 12.56 -5.10
C GLN A 30 2.33 12.92 -4.87
N LEU A 31 3.25 11.95 -4.95
CA LEU A 31 4.70 12.18 -4.98
C LEU A 31 5.23 12.47 -6.39
N GLY A 32 4.36 12.55 -7.40
CA GLY A 32 4.74 12.77 -8.80
C GLY A 32 5.22 11.50 -9.52
N ILE A 33 4.95 10.32 -8.99
CA ILE A 33 5.37 9.03 -9.57
C ILE A 33 4.16 8.29 -10.11
N ASN A 34 4.16 7.98 -11.41
CA ASN A 34 3.16 7.07 -11.98
C ASN A 34 3.60 5.61 -11.80
N VAL A 35 2.92 4.89 -10.90
CA VAL A 35 3.25 3.49 -10.59
C VAL A 35 2.85 2.50 -11.69
N PHE A 36 1.91 2.88 -12.57
CA PHE A 36 1.34 1.96 -13.57
C PHE A 36 2.09 1.98 -14.91
N GLU A 37 3.15 2.79 -15.01
CA GLU A 37 4.03 2.86 -16.17
C GLU A 37 5.40 2.22 -15.90
N ASN A 38 6.16 1.95 -16.97
CA ASN A 38 7.56 1.54 -16.91
C ASN A 38 7.86 0.34 -16.00
N ASN A 39 6.87 -0.54 -15.80
CA ASN A 39 6.91 -1.67 -14.87
C ASN A 39 7.28 -1.25 -13.43
N ASN A 40 6.92 -0.03 -13.02
CA ASN A 40 7.28 0.54 -11.72
C ASN A 40 6.70 -0.29 -10.57
N LEU A 41 5.46 -0.74 -10.69
CA LEU A 41 4.80 -1.55 -9.66
C LEU A 41 5.54 -2.87 -9.38
N GLU A 42 6.01 -3.57 -10.43
CA GLU A 42 6.81 -4.79 -10.28
C GLU A 42 8.16 -4.49 -9.64
N LYS A 43 8.84 -3.43 -10.08
CA LYS A 43 10.14 -3.00 -9.49
C LYS A 43 10.01 -2.67 -8.00
N ILE A 44 8.91 -2.02 -7.60
CA ILE A 44 8.63 -1.73 -6.19
C ILE A 44 8.43 -3.04 -5.42
N ALA A 45 7.66 -3.99 -5.97
CA ALA A 45 7.43 -5.28 -5.34
C ALA A 45 8.71 -6.10 -5.20
N ASP A 46 9.55 -6.14 -6.24
CA ASP A 46 10.88 -6.76 -6.23
C ASP A 46 11.77 -6.19 -5.14
N PHE A 47 11.87 -4.85 -5.08
CA PHE A 47 12.69 -4.17 -4.10
C PHE A 47 12.19 -4.41 -2.66
N THR A 48 10.88 -4.36 -2.46
CA THR A 48 10.24 -4.54 -1.16
C THR A 48 10.44 -5.95 -0.62
N CYS A 49 10.37 -6.97 -1.49
CA CYS A 49 10.45 -8.39 -1.11
C CYS A 49 11.86 -9.00 -1.14
N ARG A 50 12.93 -8.22 -1.33
CA ARG A 50 14.32 -8.72 -1.27
C ARG A 50 14.62 -9.44 0.07
N ASP A 51 15.55 -10.40 0.06
CA ASP A 51 15.83 -11.28 1.21
C ASP A 51 16.14 -10.54 2.53
N LYS A 52 16.82 -9.39 2.45
CA LYS A 52 17.21 -8.57 3.62
C LYS A 52 16.24 -7.42 3.93
N SER A 53 15.01 -7.49 3.43
CA SER A 53 13.99 -6.50 3.71
C SER A 53 13.35 -6.71 5.07
N GLU A 54 13.03 -5.62 5.77
CA GLU A 54 12.31 -5.64 7.04
C GLU A 54 10.85 -6.11 6.87
N ILE A 55 10.32 -6.16 5.64
CA ILE A 55 8.98 -6.70 5.36
C ILE A 55 8.83 -8.14 5.88
N HIS A 56 9.93 -8.89 5.94
CA HIS A 56 9.98 -10.27 6.43
C HIS A 56 9.91 -10.39 7.95
N PHE A 57 9.91 -9.27 8.70
CA PHE A 57 9.68 -9.25 10.14
C PHE A 57 8.19 -9.23 10.52
N LEU A 58 7.29 -9.09 9.54
CA LEU A 58 5.86 -9.26 9.78
C LEU A 58 5.57 -10.70 10.27
N PRO A 59 4.57 -10.91 11.15
CA PRO A 59 4.25 -12.22 11.70
C PRO A 59 3.51 -13.13 10.68
N PHE A 60 3.67 -12.87 9.38
CA PHE A 60 3.11 -13.62 8.26
C PHE A 60 3.96 -13.40 7.01
N GLU A 61 3.94 -14.36 6.10
CA GLU A 61 4.68 -14.28 4.84
C GLU A 61 4.07 -13.24 3.90
N ILE A 62 4.94 -12.48 3.23
CA ILE A 62 4.57 -11.50 2.20
C ILE A 62 5.30 -11.84 0.91
N ASN A 63 4.57 -11.85 -0.20
CA ASN A 63 5.13 -11.99 -1.53
C ASN A 63 4.86 -10.76 -2.40
N LYS A 64 5.48 -10.72 -3.58
CA LYS A 64 5.38 -9.60 -4.52
C LYS A 64 3.93 -9.29 -4.92
N ARG A 65 3.10 -10.32 -5.08
CA ARG A 65 1.69 -10.14 -5.48
C ARG A 65 0.91 -9.37 -4.41
N ASP A 66 1.19 -9.60 -3.13
CA ASP A 66 0.56 -8.87 -2.03
C ASP A 66 0.90 -7.37 -2.12
N ILE A 67 2.17 -7.03 -2.39
CA ILE A 67 2.63 -5.65 -2.56
C ILE A 67 1.95 -4.98 -3.76
N ILE A 68 1.94 -5.65 -4.91
CA ILE A 68 1.30 -5.18 -6.15
C ILE A 68 -0.18 -4.90 -5.92
N GLU A 69 -0.91 -5.83 -5.27
CA GLU A 69 -2.33 -5.69 -4.97
C GLU A 69 -2.59 -4.52 -4.02
N VAL A 70 -1.83 -4.43 -2.93
CA VAL A 70 -2.01 -3.37 -1.91
C VAL A 70 -1.75 -2.00 -2.53
N ILE A 71 -0.61 -1.79 -3.19
CA ILE A 71 -0.28 -0.51 -3.82
C ILE A 71 -1.33 -0.14 -4.87
N SER A 72 -1.70 -1.07 -5.76
CA SER A 72 -2.72 -0.81 -6.78
C SER A 72 -4.06 -0.34 -6.18
N ASN A 73 -4.47 -0.94 -5.06
CA ASN A 73 -5.70 -0.58 -4.38
C ASN A 73 -5.65 0.81 -3.75
N PHE A 74 -4.53 1.19 -3.14
CA PHE A 74 -4.34 2.54 -2.57
C PHE A 74 -4.24 3.61 -3.67
N GLU A 75 -3.49 3.35 -4.74
CA GLU A 75 -3.33 4.30 -5.86
C GLU A 75 -4.65 4.57 -6.58
N GLN A 76 -5.46 3.53 -6.77
CA GLN A 76 -6.79 3.66 -7.37
C GLN A 76 -7.85 4.15 -6.37
N GLN A 77 -7.44 4.48 -5.13
CA GLN A 77 -8.31 4.89 -4.03
C GLN A 77 -9.51 3.94 -3.85
N LYS A 78 -9.30 2.64 -4.10
CA LYS A 78 -10.33 1.60 -3.94
C LYS A 78 -10.69 1.32 -2.49
N ILE A 79 -9.92 1.90 -1.56
CA ILE A 79 -10.29 1.96 -0.15
C ILE A 79 -11.42 2.96 -0.02
N LYS A 80 -12.66 2.43 0.02
CA LYS A 80 -13.85 3.23 0.23
C LYS A 80 -13.77 3.89 1.61
N THR A 81 -13.45 5.18 1.63
CA THR A 81 -13.69 6.05 2.80
C THR A 81 -15.15 6.02 3.19
#